data_AF-A0A9D6KJ05-F1
#
_entry.id   AF-A0A9D6KJ05-F1
#
_cell.length_a   1.000
_cell.length_b   1.000
_cell.length_c   1.000
_cell.angle_alpha   90.00
_cell.angle_beta   90.00
_cell.angle_gamma   90.00
#
_symmetry.space_group_name_H-M   'P 1'
#
loop_
_entity.id
_entity.type
_entity.pdbx_description
1 polymer ?
#
loop_
_entity_poly.entity_id
_entity_poly.type
_entity_poly.pdbx_seq_one_letter_code
_entity_poly.pdbx_strand_id
1 'polypeptide(L)'
;MPDPVQHRWNHNNYAVPPARLPLIEACFDALFPWAKIVSKPHLLGYRLGDDLHAAALYFRPVAAAASLHAAVTRLRAQDPELDLALVGLESVEVDYNDHSGFMVPTVAEWEERLAIAERLQRDRPEFEIRVADVYRPGDGRALTDYLYQAFIRIGLLGPYRNTFEMQARL
;
A
#
# COMPACT_ATOMS: atom_id res chain seq x y z
N MET A 1 36.78 6.79 -8.39
CA MET A 1 36.12 7.31 -7.17
C MET A 1 34.87 6.47 -6.95
N PRO A 2 34.57 6.00 -5.74
CA PRO A 2 33.26 5.42 -5.49
C PRO A 2 32.22 6.52 -5.77
N ASP A 3 31.20 6.18 -6.53
CA ASP A 3 30.05 7.04 -6.76
C ASP A 3 29.55 7.52 -5.39
N PRO A 4 29.43 8.83 -5.10
CA PRO A 4 28.84 9.27 -3.84
C PRO A 4 27.48 8.58 -3.74
N VAL A 5 27.28 7.77 -2.71
CA VAL A 5 25.99 7.16 -2.40
C VAL A 5 24.97 8.29 -2.42
N GLN A 6 24.21 8.37 -3.51
CA GLN A 6 23.15 9.35 -3.64
C GLN A 6 22.20 9.01 -2.50
N HIS A 7 22.19 9.82 -1.44
CA HIS A 7 21.24 9.68 -0.33
C HIS A 7 19.84 9.93 -0.90
N ARG A 8 19.21 8.89 -1.47
CA ARG A 8 17.83 8.92 -1.92
C ARG A 8 16.95 8.74 -0.70
N TRP A 9 16.76 9.82 0.04
CA TRP A 9 15.80 9.83 1.12
C TRP A 9 14.40 9.96 0.54
N ASN A 10 13.72 8.84 0.33
CA ASN A 10 12.36 8.83 -0.20
C ASN A 10 11.35 8.75 0.95
N HIS A 11 10.35 9.62 0.96
CA HIS A 11 9.23 9.58 1.89
C HIS A 11 7.92 9.54 1.13
N ASN A 12 7.07 8.58 1.45
CA ASN A 12 5.69 8.59 0.97
C ASN A 12 4.80 9.14 2.08
N ASN A 13 4.18 10.28 1.79
CA ASN A 13 3.38 11.02 2.74
C ASN A 13 1.92 10.96 2.33
N TYR A 14 1.07 10.56 3.26
CA TYR A 14 -0.37 10.42 3.05
C TYR A 14 -1.12 11.37 3.98
N ALA A 15 -2.00 12.18 3.39
CA ALA A 15 -3.01 12.94 4.12
C ALA A 15 -4.26 12.05 4.23
N VAL A 16 -4.64 11.69 5.46
CA VAL A 16 -5.72 10.73 5.71
C VAL A 16 -6.83 11.33 6.55
N PRO A 17 -8.10 10.91 6.40
CA PRO A 17 -9.16 11.30 7.31
C PRO A 17 -8.77 10.96 8.77
N PRO A 18 -8.95 11.86 9.75
CA PRO A 18 -8.52 11.61 11.13
C PRO A 18 -9.10 10.32 11.73
N ALA A 19 -10.36 10.03 11.44
CA ALA A 19 -11.04 8.81 11.91
C ALA A 19 -10.45 7.51 11.34
N ARG A 20 -9.72 7.56 10.22
CA ARG A 20 -9.09 6.38 9.60
C ARG A 20 -7.71 6.07 10.16
N LEU A 21 -7.07 6.99 10.89
CA LEU A 21 -5.70 6.80 11.37
C LEU A 21 -5.52 5.53 12.24
N PRO A 22 -6.43 5.20 13.19
CA PRO A 22 -6.33 3.96 13.96
C PRO A 22 -6.52 2.69 13.10
N LEU A 23 -7.39 2.76 12.08
CA LEU A 23 -7.58 1.64 11.15
C LEU A 23 -6.34 1.42 10.27
N ILE A 24 -5.70 2.50 9.82
CA ILE A 24 -4.43 2.43 9.08
C ILE A 24 -3.36 1.81 9.96
N GLU A 25 -3.25 2.22 11.23
CA GLU A 25 -2.30 1.63 12.16
C GLU A 25 -2.50 0.12 12.30
N ALA A 26 -3.72 -0.32 12.61
CA ALA A 26 -4.04 -1.74 12.75
C ALA A 26 -3.85 -2.55 11.45
N CYS A 27 -4.21 -1.97 10.30
CA CYS A 27 -4.03 -2.59 8.99
C CYS A 27 -2.55 -2.80 8.68
N PHE A 28 -1.72 -1.79 8.89
CA PHE A 28 -0.29 -1.86 8.58
C PHE A 28 0.45 -2.82 9.51
N ASP A 29 0.13 -2.78 10.81
CA ASP A 29 0.68 -3.71 11.80
C ASP A 29 0.35 -5.18 11.48
N ALA A 30 -0.84 -5.45 10.91
CA ALA A 30 -1.26 -6.80 10.57
C ALA A 30 -0.66 -7.31 9.25
N LEU A 31 -0.33 -6.41 8.32
CA LEU A 31 -0.01 -6.75 6.94
C LEU A 31 1.48 -6.71 6.62
N PHE A 32 2.18 -5.69 7.12
CA PHE A 32 3.55 -5.38 6.69
C PHE A 32 4.59 -5.73 7.75
N PRO A 33 5.82 -6.11 7.36
CA PRO A 33 6.92 -6.41 8.30
C PRO A 33 7.56 -5.17 8.93
N TRP A 34 7.01 -3.98 8.68
CA TRP A 34 7.72 -2.73 8.88
C TRP A 34 7.76 -2.28 10.34
N ALA A 35 8.90 -1.73 10.73
CA ALA A 35 9.06 -1.12 12.04
C ALA A 35 8.24 0.16 12.14
N LYS A 36 7.37 0.24 13.13
CA LYS A 36 6.67 1.47 13.51
C LYS A 36 7.66 2.41 14.20
N ILE A 37 7.89 3.58 13.60
CA ILE A 37 8.89 4.56 14.08
C ILE A 37 8.26 5.79 14.72
N VAL A 38 6.98 6.05 14.45
CA VAL A 38 6.21 7.13 15.08
C VAL A 38 4.79 6.64 15.31
N SER A 39 4.28 6.78 16.55
CA SER A 39 2.86 6.63 16.87
C SER A 39 2.45 7.81 17.76
N LYS A 40 1.80 8.80 17.15
CA LYS A 40 1.30 10.02 17.80
C LYS A 40 -0.11 10.33 17.26
N PRO A 41 -0.98 11.01 18.03
CA PRO A 41 -2.33 11.35 17.55
C PRO A 41 -2.37 12.17 16.25
N HIS A 42 -1.27 12.85 15.89
CA HIS A 42 -1.16 13.71 14.72
C HIS A 42 -0.17 13.19 13.67
N LEU A 43 0.45 12.03 13.88
CA LEU A 43 1.43 11.45 12.97
C LEU A 43 1.65 9.97 13.27
N LEU A 44 1.51 9.14 12.26
CA LEU A 44 1.90 7.73 12.27
C LEU A 44 3.02 7.53 11.24
N GLY A 45 3.99 6.68 11.52
CA GLY A 45 5.06 6.41 10.56
C GLY A 45 5.68 5.02 10.68
N TYR A 46 6.04 4.46 9.53
CA TYR A 46 6.65 3.14 9.37
C TYR A 46 7.89 3.21 8.49
N ARG A 47 8.86 2.33 8.73
CA ARG A 47 10.07 2.22 7.92
C ARG A 47 10.05 0.97 7.06
N LEU A 48 10.42 1.10 5.77
CA LEU A 48 10.38 0.04 4.76
C LEU A 48 11.55 -0.96 4.86
N GLY A 49 12.07 -1.19 6.07
CA GLY A 49 13.22 -2.06 6.37
C GLY A 49 14.16 -1.46 7.40
N ASP A 50 15.33 -2.08 7.58
CA ASP A 50 16.34 -1.63 8.55
C ASP A 50 17.23 -0.50 8.02
N ASP A 51 17.34 -0.35 6.71
CA ASP A 51 18.09 0.72 6.07
C ASP A 51 17.35 2.06 6.21
N LEU A 52 17.99 3.03 6.87
CA LEU A 52 17.50 4.39 7.05
C LEU A 52 17.27 5.12 5.72
N HIS A 53 17.87 4.65 4.64
CA HIS A 53 17.74 5.19 3.29
C HIS A 53 16.69 4.45 2.43
N ALA A 54 16.16 3.31 2.88
CA ALA A 54 15.21 2.48 2.12
C ALA A 54 13.75 2.98 2.13
N ALA A 55 13.55 4.26 2.46
CA ALA A 55 12.26 4.96 2.55
C ALA A 55 11.44 4.75 3.84
N ALA A 56 10.57 5.72 4.12
CA ALA A 56 9.60 5.68 5.20
C ALA A 56 8.23 6.18 4.74
N LEU A 57 7.18 5.69 5.40
CA LEU A 57 5.81 6.13 5.21
C LEU A 57 5.40 7.01 6.37
N TYR A 58 4.70 8.10 6.08
CA TYR A 58 4.09 8.96 7.09
C TYR A 58 2.62 9.20 6.76
N PHE A 59 1.78 9.03 7.77
CA PHE A 59 0.35 9.26 7.70
C PHE A 59 0.00 10.40 8.63
N ARG A 60 -0.56 11.47 8.06
CA ARG A 60 -0.99 12.65 8.81
C ARG A 60 -2.51 12.75 8.77
N PRO A 61 -3.21 12.81 9.92
CA PRO A 61 -4.63 13.08 9.95
C PRO A 61 -4.88 14.53 9.51
N VAL A 62 -5.65 14.72 8.45
CA VAL A 62 -5.96 16.03 7.86
C VAL A 62 -7.47 16.17 7.68
N ALA A 63 -8.07 17.22 8.26
CA ALA A 63 -9.51 17.46 8.16
C ALA A 63 -9.98 17.59 6.70
N ALA A 64 -9.19 18.22 5.82
CA ALA A 64 -9.51 18.32 4.40
C ALA A 64 -9.56 16.96 3.68
N ALA A 65 -8.77 15.97 4.11
CA ALA A 65 -8.85 14.61 3.57
C ALA A 65 -10.18 13.95 3.94
N ALA A 66 -10.71 14.20 5.15
CA ALA A 66 -12.05 13.75 5.53
C ALA A 66 -13.15 14.40 4.68
N SER A 67 -13.05 15.71 4.43
CA SER A 67 -14.00 16.42 3.57
C SER A 67 -14.00 15.91 2.13
N LEU A 68 -12.81 15.68 1.56
CA LEU A 68 -12.67 15.10 0.23
C LEU A 68 -13.27 13.69 0.16
N HIS A 69 -12.93 12.84 1.13
CA HIS A 69 -13.46 11.48 1.20
C HIS A 69 -15.00 11.48 1.28
N ALA A 70 -15.58 12.31 2.17
CA ALA A 70 -17.03 12.45 2.28
C ALA A 70 -17.68 12.95 0.98
N ALA A 71 -17.05 13.90 0.29
CA ALA A 71 -17.55 14.41 -0.99
C ALA A 71 -17.53 13.32 -2.08
N VAL A 72 -16.43 12.58 -2.23
CA VAL A 72 -16.30 11.48 -3.19
C VAL A 72 -17.31 10.38 -2.89
N THR A 73 -17.43 9.93 -1.64
CA THR A 73 -18.40 8.91 -1.24
C THR A 73 -19.84 9.33 -1.55
N ARG A 74 -20.20 10.58 -1.25
CA ARG A 74 -21.51 11.12 -1.59
C ARG A 74 -21.75 11.12 -3.10
N LEU A 75 -20.77 11.54 -3.90
CA LEU A 75 -20.90 11.60 -5.36
C LEU A 75 -21.04 10.20 -5.97
N ARG A 76 -20.25 9.22 -5.52
CA ARG A 76 -20.38 7.80 -5.92
C ARG A 76 -21.79 7.26 -5.70
N ALA A 77 -22.39 7.58 -4.55
CA ALA A 77 -23.75 7.13 -4.24
C ALA A 77 -24.85 7.84 -5.06
N GLN A 78 -24.56 9.01 -5.62
CA GLN A 78 -25.53 9.84 -6.37
C GLN A 78 -25.45 9.64 -7.89
N ASP A 79 -24.29 9.24 -8.39
CA ASP A 79 -24.01 9.10 -9.82
C ASP A 79 -23.42 7.72 -10.12
N PRO A 80 -24.23 6.76 -10.61
CA PRO A 80 -23.77 5.42 -10.95
C PRO A 80 -22.74 5.39 -12.08
N GLU A 81 -22.76 6.36 -13.01
CA GLU A 81 -21.78 6.41 -14.10
C GLU A 81 -20.40 6.82 -13.56
N LEU A 82 -20.37 7.82 -12.67
CA LEU A 82 -19.17 8.19 -11.95
C LEU A 82 -18.64 7.03 -11.09
N ASP A 83 -19.52 6.33 -10.37
CA ASP A 83 -19.10 5.18 -9.55
C ASP A 83 -18.50 4.07 -10.43
N LEU A 84 -19.14 3.73 -11.55
CA LEU A 84 -18.59 2.77 -12.51
C LEU A 84 -17.25 3.21 -13.08
N ALA A 85 -17.06 4.50 -13.39
CA ALA A 85 -15.78 5.02 -13.87
C ALA A 85 -14.67 4.90 -12.80
N LEU A 86 -14.99 5.22 -11.54
CA LEU A 86 -14.07 5.08 -10.41
C LEU A 86 -13.72 3.61 -10.13
N VAL A 87 -14.71 2.72 -10.16
CA VAL A 87 -14.49 1.27 -10.07
C VAL A 87 -13.62 0.79 -11.22
N GLY A 88 -13.86 1.29 -12.44
CA GLY A 88 -13.03 1.02 -13.61
C GLY A 88 -11.56 1.37 -13.34
N LEU A 89 -11.30 2.57 -12.82
CA LEU A 89 -9.95 3.00 -12.46
C LEU A 89 -9.33 2.15 -11.34
N GLU A 90 -10.09 1.88 -10.28
CA GLU A 90 -9.67 1.02 -9.15
C GLU A 90 -9.40 -0.43 -9.60
N SER A 91 -9.98 -0.85 -10.73
CA SER A 91 -9.83 -2.17 -11.33
C SER A 91 -8.68 -2.30 -12.33
N VAL A 92 -8.09 -1.18 -12.78
CA VAL A 92 -6.93 -1.21 -13.69
C VAL A 92 -5.83 -2.07 -13.04
N GLU A 93 -5.14 -2.85 -13.86
CA GLU A 93 -3.93 -3.58 -13.44
C GLU A 93 -2.94 -2.61 -12.79
N VAL A 94 -2.05 -3.13 -11.95
CA VAL A 94 -1.10 -2.26 -11.26
C VAL A 94 -0.19 -1.50 -12.22
N ASP A 95 -0.15 -0.18 -12.08
CA ASP A 95 0.86 0.64 -12.74
C ASP A 95 2.22 0.37 -12.07
N TYR A 96 3.10 -0.30 -12.82
CA TYR A 96 4.47 -0.57 -12.40
C TYR A 96 5.28 0.71 -12.12
N ASN A 97 4.83 1.88 -12.58
CA ASN A 97 5.51 3.15 -12.31
C ASN A 97 4.99 3.87 -11.05
N ASP A 98 3.89 3.42 -10.45
CA ASP A 98 3.22 4.13 -9.35
C ASP A 98 2.85 3.20 -8.19
N HIS A 99 3.87 2.60 -7.57
CA HIS A 99 3.75 1.75 -6.39
C HIS A 99 4.90 2.00 -5.39
N SER A 100 4.72 1.51 -4.17
CA SER A 100 5.79 1.44 -3.17
C SER A 100 6.24 -0.01 -2.97
N GLY A 101 7.44 -0.34 -3.46
CA GLY A 101 7.99 -1.70 -3.38
C GLY A 101 8.74 -1.97 -2.08
N PHE A 102 8.65 -3.22 -1.59
CA PHE A 102 9.49 -3.73 -0.50
C PHE A 102 9.82 -5.22 -0.72
N MET A 103 10.97 -5.63 -0.20
CA MET A 103 11.44 -7.01 -0.26
C MET A 103 11.18 -7.71 1.08
N VAL A 104 10.78 -8.97 1.04
CA VAL A 104 10.84 -9.88 2.19
C VAL A 104 11.98 -10.90 2.02
N PRO A 105 12.58 -11.39 3.11
CA PRO A 105 13.79 -12.22 3.05
C PRO A 105 13.65 -13.55 2.30
N THR A 106 12.46 -14.16 2.29
CA THR A 106 12.27 -15.51 1.73
C THR A 106 10.93 -15.64 1.00
N VAL A 107 10.86 -16.59 0.07
CA VAL A 107 9.60 -16.97 -0.62
C VAL A 107 8.57 -17.50 0.36
N ALA A 108 8.98 -18.27 1.39
CA ALA A 108 8.07 -18.78 2.40
C ALA A 108 7.38 -17.65 3.19
N GLU A 109 8.14 -16.62 3.59
CA GLU A 109 7.55 -15.43 4.22
C GLU A 109 6.64 -14.67 3.26
N TRP A 110 7.02 -14.58 1.98
CA TRP A 110 6.18 -13.96 0.96
C TRP A 110 4.83 -14.67 0.81
N GLU A 111 4.82 -16.01 0.75
CA GLU A 111 3.60 -16.82 0.66
C GLU A 111 2.73 -16.68 1.91
N GLU A 112 3.34 -16.72 3.09
CA GLU A 112 2.65 -16.52 4.36
C GLU A 112 1.96 -15.14 4.38
N ARG A 113 2.68 -14.08 4.03
CA ARG A 113 2.16 -12.71 4.03
C ARG A 113 1.10 -12.49 2.97
N LEU A 114 1.24 -13.09 1.78
CA LEU A 114 0.20 -13.06 0.76
C LEU A 114 -1.09 -13.72 1.30
N ALA A 115 -0.97 -14.88 1.94
CA ALA A 115 -2.11 -15.54 2.56
C ALA A 115 -2.73 -14.72 3.71
N ILE A 116 -1.91 -13.97 4.48
CA ILE A 116 -2.41 -12.99 5.46
C ILE A 116 -3.18 -11.88 4.76
N ALA A 117 -2.66 -11.30 3.68
CA ALA A 117 -3.31 -10.24 2.92
C ALA A 117 -4.67 -10.68 2.36
N GLU A 118 -4.71 -11.85 1.73
CA GLU A 118 -5.94 -12.45 1.19
C GLU A 118 -6.96 -12.76 2.30
N ARG A 119 -6.50 -13.24 3.46
CA ARG A 119 -7.36 -13.47 4.62
C ARG A 119 -7.92 -12.17 5.17
N LEU A 120 -7.09 -11.14 5.38
CA LEU A 120 -7.54 -9.84 5.88
C LEU A 120 -8.50 -9.16 4.90
N GLN A 121 -8.26 -9.25 3.60
CA GLN A 121 -9.19 -8.77 2.57
C GLN A 121 -10.59 -9.38 2.72
N ARG A 122 -10.68 -10.68 3.05
CA ARG A 122 -11.98 -11.36 3.26
C ARG A 122 -12.58 -11.05 4.64
N ASP A 123 -11.77 -11.14 5.68
CA ASP A 123 -12.25 -11.21 7.06
C ASP A 123 -12.35 -9.83 7.73
N ARG A 124 -11.63 -8.83 7.21
CA ARG A 124 -11.53 -7.46 7.74
C ARG A 124 -11.82 -6.44 6.62
N PRO A 125 -13.03 -6.43 6.04
CA PRO A 125 -13.37 -5.53 4.94
C PRO A 125 -13.19 -4.05 5.29
N GLU A 126 -13.25 -3.67 6.58
CA GLU A 126 -12.96 -2.32 7.06
C GLU A 126 -11.50 -1.89 6.86
N PHE A 127 -10.58 -2.81 6.56
CA PHE A 127 -9.21 -2.48 6.19
C PHE A 127 -9.05 -2.07 4.73
N GLU A 128 -10.10 -2.26 3.90
CA GLU A 128 -10.11 -1.88 2.48
C GLU A 128 -8.88 -2.43 1.71
N ILE A 129 -8.43 -3.65 2.06
CA ILE A 129 -7.31 -4.33 1.42
C ILE A 129 -7.81 -4.99 0.12
N ARG A 130 -7.03 -4.87 -0.95
CA ARG A 130 -7.21 -5.64 -2.18
C ARG A 130 -5.87 -6.15 -2.70
N VAL A 131 -5.71 -7.46 -2.80
CA VAL A 131 -4.65 -8.08 -3.62
C VAL A 131 -5.05 -7.89 -5.09
N ALA A 132 -4.34 -7.00 -5.77
CA ALA A 132 -4.64 -6.60 -7.13
C ALA A 132 -4.05 -7.59 -8.15
N ASP A 133 -2.79 -7.98 -7.97
CA ASP A 133 -2.07 -8.88 -8.86
C ASP A 133 -1.05 -9.72 -8.08
N VAL A 134 -0.81 -10.93 -8.57
CA VAL A 134 0.20 -11.86 -8.05
C VAL A 134 0.94 -12.49 -9.21
N TYR A 135 2.26 -12.32 -9.24
CA TYR A 135 3.15 -12.89 -10.24
C TYR A 135 4.18 -13.78 -9.58
N ARG A 136 4.48 -14.90 -10.24
CA ARG A 136 5.51 -15.85 -9.83
C ARG A 136 6.56 -15.97 -10.93
N PRO A 137 7.78 -16.44 -10.61
CA PRO A 137 8.79 -16.79 -11.63
C PRO A 137 8.18 -17.60 -12.78
N GLY A 138 8.36 -17.11 -14.01
CA GLY A 138 7.82 -17.72 -15.23
C GLY A 138 6.39 -17.31 -15.61
N ASP A 139 5.70 -16.44 -14.85
CA ASP A 139 4.47 -15.79 -15.33
C ASP A 139 4.83 -14.83 -16.48
N GLY A 140 4.24 -15.03 -17.65
CA GLY A 140 4.50 -14.21 -18.85
C GLY A 140 4.09 -12.74 -18.72
N ARG A 141 3.35 -12.38 -17.67
CA ARG A 141 3.00 -10.99 -17.30
C ARG A 141 4.01 -10.36 -16.34
N ALA A 142 4.87 -11.15 -15.69
CA ALA A 142 5.88 -10.63 -14.80
C ALA A 142 6.97 -9.88 -15.59
N LEU A 143 7.38 -8.70 -15.11
CA LEU A 143 8.51 -7.97 -15.71
C LEU A 143 9.85 -8.65 -15.46
N THR A 144 9.92 -9.49 -14.42
CA THR A 144 11.11 -10.23 -14.02
C THR A 144 10.77 -11.70 -13.89
N ASP A 145 11.64 -12.57 -14.40
CA ASP A 145 11.46 -14.02 -14.37
C ASP A 145 11.94 -14.67 -13.06
N TYR A 146 12.58 -13.91 -12.16
CA TYR A 146 13.20 -14.41 -10.93
C TYR A 146 12.56 -13.91 -9.62
N LEU A 147 11.52 -13.07 -9.70
CA LEU A 147 10.84 -12.52 -8.51
C LEU A 147 9.45 -13.12 -8.32
N TYR A 148 9.11 -13.36 -7.05
CA TYR A 148 7.73 -13.44 -6.59
C TYR A 148 7.25 -12.02 -6.30
N GLN A 149 6.11 -11.62 -6.84
CA GLN A 149 5.57 -10.26 -6.73
C GLN A 149 4.09 -10.32 -6.35
N ALA A 150 3.69 -9.62 -5.30
CA ALA A 150 2.29 -9.45 -4.93
C ALA A 150 1.99 -7.96 -4.79
N PHE A 151 0.93 -7.50 -5.42
CA PHE A 151 0.53 -6.10 -5.38
C PHE A 151 -0.72 -5.92 -4.54
N ILE A 152 -0.62 -5.08 -3.51
CA ILE A 152 -1.64 -4.92 -2.48
C ILE A 152 -2.06 -3.45 -2.43
N ARG A 153 -3.33 -3.17 -2.71
CA ARG A 153 -3.96 -1.85 -2.60
C ARG A 153 -4.59 -1.67 -1.22
N ILE A 154 -4.40 -0.48 -0.63
CA ILE A 154 -4.98 -0.11 0.67
C ILE A 154 -5.92 1.08 0.49
N GLY A 155 -7.23 0.85 0.42
CA GLY A 155 -8.25 1.90 0.20
C GLY A 155 -8.30 2.96 1.31
N LEU A 156 -7.82 2.62 2.52
CA LEU A 156 -7.75 3.57 3.65
C LEU A 156 -6.97 4.85 3.32
N LEU A 157 -6.05 4.77 2.36
CA LEU A 157 -5.20 5.88 1.90
C LEU A 157 -5.88 6.76 0.84
N GLY A 158 -7.04 6.35 0.34
CA GLY A 158 -7.76 7.02 -0.75
C GLY A 158 -7.69 6.24 -2.07
N PRO A 159 -8.36 6.76 -3.13
CA PRO A 159 -8.55 6.05 -4.39
C PRO A 159 -7.34 6.06 -5.35
N TYR A 160 -6.24 6.73 -5.00
CA TYR A 160 -5.05 6.87 -5.86
C TYR A 160 -3.77 6.56 -5.08
N ARG A 161 -2.75 6.01 -5.76
CA ARG A 161 -1.37 5.84 -5.25
C ARG A 161 -1.24 5.08 -3.93
N ASN A 162 -2.02 4.01 -3.80
CA ASN A 162 -2.12 3.20 -2.59
C ASN A 162 -1.71 1.74 -2.80
N THR A 163 -0.96 1.48 -3.88
CA THR A 163 -0.44 0.15 -4.21
C THR A 163 0.94 -0.06 -3.57
N PHE A 164 1.07 -1.16 -2.85
CA PHE A 164 2.32 -1.66 -2.29
C PHE A 164 2.71 -2.96 -2.98
N GLU A 165 3.95 -3.06 -3.44
CA GLU A 165 4.48 -4.28 -4.07
C GLU A 165 5.35 -5.03 -3.06
N MET A 166 4.95 -6.26 -2.74
CA MET A 166 5.74 -7.18 -1.92
C MET A 166 6.51 -8.14 -2.82
N GLN A 167 7.83 -8.19 -2.66
CA GLN A 167 8.72 -8.98 -3.50
C GLN A 167 9.55 -9.99 -2.70
N ALA A 168 9.86 -11.14 -3.29
CA ALA A 168 10.89 -12.07 -2.80
C ALA A 168 11.70 -12.64 -3.97
N ARG A 169 12.99 -12.90 -3.75
CA ARG A 169 13.86 -13.58 -4.73
C ARG A 169 13.81 -15.09 -4.49
N LEU A 170 13.98 -15.84 -5.58
CA LEU A 170 14.29 -17.28 -5.55
C LEU A 170 15.53 -17.57 -4.69
#